data_AF-A0A7Y5RS04-F1
#
_entry.id   AF-A0A7Y5RS04-F1
#
_cell.length_a   1.000
_cell.length_b   1.000
_cell.length_c   1.000
_cell.angle_alpha   90.00
_cell.angle_beta   90.00
_cell.angle_gamma   90.00
#
_symmetry.space_group_name_H-M   'P 1'
#
loop_
_entity.id
_entity.type
_entity.pdbx_description
1 polymer ?
#
loop_
_entity_poly.entity_id
_entity_poly.type
_entity_poly.pdbx_seq_one_letter_code
_entity_poly.pdbx_strand_id
1 'polypeptide(L)'
;MDLVWVGYEQGFEYRIVYARAWRGDLDSLATILQYQPGGNAAAADGHCWYLGKLLFHLGDGQFAGVLRTLPQSVQSAITGCLEYELTNAEMDCSLGENALFRQSYPLTYEICLSSYARS
;
A
#
# COMPACT_ATOMS: atom_id res chain seq x y z
N MET A 1 -3.45 -8.39 17.59
CA MET A 1 -4.50 -8.97 16.72
C MET A 1 -3.93 -8.95 15.33
N ASP A 2 -3.91 -10.08 14.63
CA ASP A 2 -3.34 -10.11 13.28
C ASP A 2 -4.34 -9.56 12.24
N LEU A 3 -3.81 -9.09 11.11
CA LEU A 3 -4.57 -8.50 10.02
C LEU A 3 -5.68 -9.41 9.47
N VAL A 4 -5.45 -10.72 9.45
CA VAL A 4 -6.42 -11.69 8.91
C VAL A 4 -7.62 -11.79 9.85
N TRP A 5 -7.38 -11.80 11.16
CA TRP A 5 -8.42 -11.77 12.17
C TRP A 5 -9.21 -10.45 12.13
N VAL A 6 -8.54 -9.31 12.00
CA VAL A 6 -9.23 -8.00 11.85
C VAL A 6 -10.11 -7.98 10.61
N GLY A 7 -9.60 -8.49 9.49
CA GLY A 7 -10.38 -8.64 8.26
C GLY A 7 -11.62 -9.49 8.50
N TYR A 8 -11.46 -10.65 9.12
CA TYR A 8 -12.57 -11.55 9.44
C TYR A 8 -13.65 -10.88 10.30
N GLU A 9 -13.27 -10.17 11.38
CA GLU A 9 -14.22 -9.44 12.23
C GLU A 9 -14.98 -8.34 11.48
N GLN A 10 -14.37 -7.77 10.44
CA GLN A 10 -14.99 -6.76 9.57
C GLN A 10 -15.75 -7.37 8.37
N GLY A 11 -15.83 -8.71 8.27
CA GLY A 11 -16.44 -9.39 7.12
C GLY A 11 -15.62 -9.30 5.83
N PHE A 12 -14.31 -9.06 5.95
CA PHE A 12 -13.36 -8.94 4.85
C PHE A 12 -12.47 -10.17 4.73
N GLU A 13 -12.57 -10.88 3.60
CA GLU A 13 -11.78 -12.07 3.29
C GLU A 13 -10.35 -11.74 2.84
N TYR A 14 -9.55 -11.17 3.74
CA TYR A 14 -8.25 -10.56 3.42
C TYR A 14 -7.33 -11.46 2.58
N ARG A 15 -7.18 -12.73 2.99
CA ARG A 15 -6.29 -13.68 2.30
C ARG A 15 -6.73 -13.96 0.87
N ILE A 16 -8.03 -14.06 0.63
CA ILE A 16 -8.59 -14.38 -0.68
C ILE A 16 -8.42 -13.18 -1.61
N VAL A 17 -8.76 -11.98 -1.13
CA VAL A 17 -8.59 -10.74 -1.91
C VAL A 17 -7.12 -10.50 -2.23
N TYR A 18 -6.22 -10.65 -1.25
CA TYR A 18 -4.79 -10.52 -1.47
C TYR A 18 -4.26 -11.53 -2.50
N ALA A 19 -4.63 -12.81 -2.39
CA ALA A 19 -4.18 -13.83 -3.32
C ALA A 19 -4.67 -13.61 -4.77
N ARG A 20 -5.82 -12.97 -4.95
CA ARG A 20 -6.30 -12.53 -6.27
C ARG A 20 -5.52 -11.34 -6.78
N ALA A 21 -5.34 -10.30 -5.96
CA ALA A 21 -4.53 -9.13 -6.30
C ALA A 21 -3.10 -9.53 -6.69
N TRP A 22 -2.49 -10.46 -5.94
CA TRP A 22 -1.16 -11.01 -6.23
C TRP A 22 -1.07 -11.65 -7.62
N ARG A 23 -2.15 -12.26 -8.12
CA ARG A 23 -2.20 -12.84 -9.47
C ARG A 23 -2.50 -11.81 -10.56
N GLY A 24 -2.60 -10.53 -10.21
CA GLY A 24 -2.85 -9.42 -11.13
C GLY A 24 -4.32 -9.07 -11.34
N ASP A 25 -5.25 -9.58 -10.52
CA ASP A 25 -6.65 -9.15 -10.55
C ASP A 25 -6.76 -7.70 -10.02
N LEU A 26 -7.08 -6.78 -10.94
CA LEU A 26 -7.13 -5.34 -10.68
C LEU A 26 -8.28 -4.93 -9.75
N ASP A 27 -9.42 -5.63 -9.80
CA ASP A 27 -10.56 -5.34 -8.93
C ASP A 27 -10.23 -5.75 -7.49
N SER A 28 -9.56 -6.90 -7.33
CA SER A 28 -9.04 -7.33 -6.03
C SER A 28 -7.93 -6.41 -5.53
N LEU A 29 -7.08 -5.88 -6.41
CA LEU A 29 -6.08 -4.86 -6.04
C LEU A 29 -6.75 -3.56 -5.57
N ALA A 30 -7.76 -3.06 -6.29
CA ALA A 30 -8.52 -1.88 -5.88
C ALA A 30 -9.22 -2.10 -4.54
N THR A 31 -9.75 -3.31 -4.31
CA THR A 31 -10.40 -3.70 -3.06
C THR A 31 -9.43 -3.70 -1.90
N ILE A 32 -8.23 -4.26 -2.08
CA ILE A 32 -7.24 -4.33 -1.00
C ILE A 32 -6.62 -2.97 -0.69
N LEU A 33 -6.43 -2.09 -1.69
CA LEU A 33 -5.95 -0.73 -1.47
C LEU A 33 -6.94 0.15 -0.68
N GLN A 34 -8.22 -0.20 -0.69
CA GLN A 34 -9.25 0.51 0.06
C GLN A 34 -9.50 -0.07 1.46
N TYR A 35 -8.88 -1.22 1.78
CA TYR A 35 -9.09 -1.88 3.06
C TYR A 35 -8.48 -1.05 4.20
N GLN A 36 -9.22 -0.90 5.30
CA GLN A 36 -8.77 -0.15 6.47
C GLN A 36 -8.87 -1.01 7.74
N PRO A 37 -7.75 -1.37 8.39
CA PRO A 37 -7.74 -2.26 9.57
C PRO A 37 -8.27 -1.61 10.88
N GLY A 38 -9.05 -0.53 10.79
CA GLY A 38 -9.91 -0.04 11.88
C GLY A 38 -9.22 0.25 13.22
N GLY A 39 -8.15 1.07 13.21
CA GLY A 39 -7.48 1.53 14.43
C GLY A 39 -6.58 0.49 15.12
N ASN A 40 -6.49 -0.74 14.59
CA ASN A 40 -5.58 -1.75 15.11
C ASN A 40 -4.16 -1.57 14.51
N ALA A 41 -3.21 -1.10 15.32
CA ALA A 41 -1.85 -0.78 14.86
C ALA A 41 -1.14 -1.99 14.22
N ALA A 42 -1.17 -3.16 14.87
CA ALA A 42 -0.49 -4.35 14.34
C ALA A 42 -1.07 -4.83 12.99
N ALA A 43 -2.37 -4.64 12.79
CA ALA A 43 -3.00 -4.93 11.51
C ALA A 43 -2.71 -3.85 10.45
N ALA A 44 -2.58 -2.59 10.86
CA ALA A 44 -2.13 -1.51 9.98
C ALA A 44 -0.71 -1.76 9.47
N ASP A 45 0.24 -2.09 10.35
CA ASP A 45 1.62 -2.42 9.97
C ASP A 45 1.64 -3.61 9.01
N GLY A 46 0.94 -4.70 9.37
CA GLY A 46 0.82 -5.86 8.49
C GLY A 46 0.22 -5.52 7.12
N HIS A 47 -0.78 -4.64 7.09
CA HIS A 47 -1.41 -4.22 5.83
C HIS A 47 -0.42 -3.45 4.96
N CYS A 48 0.30 -2.47 5.52
CA CYS A 48 1.31 -1.73 4.78
C CYS A 48 2.36 -2.68 4.19
N TRP A 49 2.86 -3.65 4.96
CA TRP A 49 3.83 -4.64 4.49
C TRP A 49 3.33 -5.41 3.26
N TYR A 50 2.08 -5.89 3.30
CA TYR A 50 1.47 -6.60 2.16
C TYR A 50 1.31 -5.71 0.94
N LEU A 51 1.02 -4.42 1.11
CA LEU A 51 0.97 -3.47 0.00
C LEU A 51 2.33 -3.26 -0.65
N GLY A 52 3.39 -3.13 0.15
CA GLY A 52 4.77 -3.08 -0.36
C GLY A 52 5.14 -4.33 -1.17
N LYS A 53 4.71 -5.51 -0.71
CA LYS A 53 4.89 -6.77 -1.47
C LYS A 53 4.11 -6.78 -2.79
N LEU A 54 2.89 -6.28 -2.82
CA LEU A 54 2.11 -6.16 -4.05
C LEU A 54 2.74 -5.19 -5.03
N LEU A 55 3.20 -4.03 -4.57
CA LEU A 55 3.91 -3.05 -5.40
C LEU A 55 5.17 -3.67 -6.02
N PHE A 56 5.98 -4.35 -5.22
CA PHE A 56 7.17 -5.04 -5.69
C PHE A 56 6.85 -6.13 -6.72
N HIS A 57 5.80 -6.93 -6.48
CA HIS A 57 5.46 -8.07 -7.33
C HIS A 57 4.81 -7.68 -8.66
N LEU A 58 3.81 -6.79 -8.60
CA LEU A 58 3.05 -6.35 -9.78
C LEU A 58 3.78 -5.27 -10.57
N GLY A 59 4.71 -4.58 -9.92
CA GLY A 59 5.44 -3.46 -10.49
C GLY A 59 4.66 -2.14 -10.44
N ASP A 60 5.41 -1.06 -10.61
CA ASP A 60 4.94 0.32 -10.47
C ASP A 60 3.76 0.65 -11.39
N GLY A 61 3.81 0.24 -12.67
CA GLY A 61 2.79 0.60 -13.66
C GLY A 61 1.40 0.07 -13.32
N GLN A 62 1.30 -1.20 -12.93
CA GLN A 62 0.02 -1.83 -12.61
C GLN A 62 -0.53 -1.31 -11.26
N PHE A 63 0.35 -1.20 -10.26
CA PHE A 63 -0.02 -0.72 -8.94
C PHE A 63 -0.48 0.76 -8.99
N ALA A 64 0.33 1.63 -9.58
CA ALA A 64 0.00 3.05 -9.74
C ALA A 64 -1.23 3.27 -10.63
N GLY A 65 -1.42 2.42 -11.64
CA GLY A 65 -2.59 2.44 -12.51
C GLY A 65 -3.90 2.32 -11.73
N VAL A 66 -3.98 1.35 -10.81
CA VAL A 66 -5.15 1.17 -9.95
C VAL A 66 -5.21 2.23 -8.85
N LEU A 67 -4.09 2.56 -8.20
CA LEU A 67 -4.07 3.57 -7.15
C LEU A 67 -4.63 4.92 -7.63
N ARG A 68 -4.29 5.32 -8.86
CA ARG A 68 -4.73 6.60 -9.46
C ARG A 68 -6.25 6.69 -9.65
N THR A 69 -6.96 5.55 -9.75
CA THR A 69 -8.42 5.56 -9.90
C THR A 69 -9.17 5.67 -8.58
N LEU A 70 -8.47 5.56 -7.45
CA LEU A 70 -9.07 5.58 -6.11
C LEU A 70 -9.24 7.02 -5.59
N PRO A 71 -10.11 7.25 -4.60
CA PRO A 71 -10.24 8.56 -3.96
C PRO A 71 -8.91 9.06 -3.39
N GLN A 72 -8.70 10.37 -3.40
CA GLN A 72 -7.45 10.98 -2.91
C GLN A 72 -7.14 10.60 -1.45
N SER A 73 -8.17 10.47 -0.59
CA SER A 73 -7.99 10.02 0.79
C SER A 73 -7.37 8.62 0.89
N VAL A 74 -7.72 7.72 -0.03
CA VAL A 74 -7.13 6.38 -0.13
C VAL A 74 -5.71 6.49 -0.66
N GLN A 75 -5.48 7.31 -1.70
CA GLN A 75 -4.14 7.54 -2.24
C GLN A 75 -3.17 8.03 -1.15
N SER A 76 -3.57 9.01 -0.34
CA SER A 76 -2.78 9.50 0.80
C SER A 76 -2.53 8.41 1.85
N ALA A 77 -3.54 7.60 2.18
CA ALA A 77 -3.38 6.53 3.17
C ALA A 77 -2.39 5.45 2.71
N ILE A 78 -2.49 5.03 1.44
CA ILE A 78 -1.56 4.07 0.85
C ILE A 78 -0.15 4.65 0.75
N THR A 79 -0.04 5.93 0.43
CA THR A 79 1.24 6.64 0.43
C THR A 79 1.92 6.57 1.78
N GLY A 80 1.22 6.93 2.85
CA GLY A 80 1.76 6.87 4.21
C GLY A 80 2.19 5.45 4.62
N CYS A 81 1.42 4.43 4.21
CA CYS A 81 1.78 3.03 4.41
C CYS A 81 3.09 2.64 3.70
N LEU A 82 3.23 3.01 2.43
CA LEU A 82 4.40 2.65 1.62
C LEU A 82 5.65 3.40 2.11
N GLU A 83 5.52 4.67 2.49
CA GLU A 83 6.61 5.44 3.10
C GLU A 83 7.05 4.80 4.42
N TYR A 84 6.12 4.40 5.29
CA TYR A 84 6.43 3.70 6.54
C TYR A 84 7.16 2.37 6.31
N GLU A 85 6.69 1.54 5.38
CA GLU A 85 7.32 0.24 5.10
C GLU A 85 8.69 0.36 4.46
N LEU A 86 8.85 1.28 3.51
CA LEU A 86 10.10 1.43 2.79
C LEU A 86 11.17 2.13 3.64
N THR A 87 10.77 3.02 4.55
CA THR A 87 11.70 3.57 5.55
C THR A 87 12.09 2.53 6.61
N ASN A 88 11.17 1.67 7.06
CA ASN A 88 11.49 0.59 8.01
C ASN A 88 12.31 -0.55 7.40
N ALA A 89 12.14 -0.84 6.10
CA ALA A 89 12.99 -1.79 5.38
C ALA A 89 14.45 -1.30 5.25
N GLU A 90 14.68 0.00 5.42
CA GLU A 90 15.96 0.69 5.23
C GLU A 90 16.48 1.39 6.52
N MET A 91 16.16 0.86 7.71
CA MET A 91 16.76 1.32 8.98
C MET A 91 18.24 0.88 9.12
N ASP A 92 19.01 1.04 8.05
CA ASP A 92 20.46 0.97 7.98
C ASP A 92 20.99 1.83 6.82
N CYS A 93 20.56 3.10 6.67
CA CYS A 93 21.38 4.18 6.10
C CYS A 93 20.74 5.58 6.25
N SER A 94 21.51 6.49 6.84
CA SER A 94 21.24 7.92 6.99
C SER A 94 20.96 8.66 5.66
N LEU A 95 19.93 9.50 5.65
CA LEU A 95 19.77 10.70 4.78
C LEU A 95 19.61 10.49 3.26
N GLY A 96 18.95 9.42 2.81
CA GLY A 96 18.57 9.19 1.40
C GLY A 96 17.07 8.96 1.14
N GLU A 97 16.24 9.11 2.17
CA GLU A 97 14.84 8.68 2.26
C GLU A 97 13.98 9.29 1.13
N ASN A 98 13.60 8.44 0.16
CA ASN A 98 12.81 8.63 -1.07
C ASN A 98 13.56 8.47 -2.40
N ALA A 99 14.89 8.51 -2.46
CA ALA A 99 15.58 8.45 -3.75
C ALA A 99 15.39 7.08 -4.45
N LEU A 100 15.51 5.98 -3.71
CA LEU A 100 15.32 4.62 -4.22
C LEU A 100 13.85 4.30 -4.52
N PHE A 101 12.93 4.75 -3.65
CA PHE A 101 11.49 4.60 -3.91
C PHE A 101 11.08 5.38 -5.17
N ARG A 102 11.51 6.64 -5.29
CA ARG A 102 11.31 7.47 -6.49
C ARG A 102 11.92 6.85 -7.74
N GLN A 103 13.10 6.25 -7.63
CA GLN A 103 13.79 5.63 -8.77
C GLN A 103 13.12 4.32 -9.19
N SER A 104 12.69 3.51 -8.23
CA SER A 104 12.16 2.16 -8.47
C SER A 104 10.66 2.19 -8.80
N TYR A 105 9.92 3.15 -8.26
CA TYR A 105 8.46 3.28 -8.40
C TYR A 105 8.02 4.74 -8.68
N PRO A 106 8.52 5.36 -9.78
CA PRO A 106 8.27 6.77 -10.07
C PRO A 106 6.79 7.13 -10.21
N LEU A 107 5.94 6.25 -10.76
CA LEU A 107 4.51 6.52 -10.97
C LEU A 107 3.75 6.50 -9.65
N THR A 108 4.04 5.52 -8.79
CA THR A 108 3.47 5.47 -7.45
C THR A 108 3.92 6.69 -6.65
N TYR A 109 5.21 7.04 -6.71
CA TYR A 109 5.76 8.22 -6.04
C TYR A 109 5.13 9.55 -6.52
N GLU A 110 4.83 9.72 -7.81
CA GLU A 110 4.13 10.91 -8.31
C GLU A 110 2.72 11.04 -7.71
N ILE A 111 1.99 9.93 -7.59
CA ILE A 111 0.67 9.91 -6.96
C ILE A 111 0.81 10.31 -5.49
N CYS A 112 1.81 9.77 -4.79
CA CYS A 112 2.15 10.11 -3.41
C CYS A 112 2.38 11.62 -3.23
N LEU A 113 3.25 12.22 -4.04
CA LEU A 113 3.55 13.65 -3.99
C LEU A 113 2.30 14.53 -4.24
N SER A 114 1.50 14.16 -5.23
CA SER A 114 0.29 14.92 -5.59
C SER A 114 -0.78 14.90 -4.50
N SER A 115 -0.78 13.83 -3.69
CA SER A 115 -1.72 13.63 -2.60
C SER A 115 -1.39 14.51 -1.40
N TYR A 116 -0.11 14.79 -1.13
CA TYR A 116 0.36 15.68 -0.06
C TYR A 116 0.29 17.18 -0.40
N ALA A 117 0.45 17.56 -1.68
CA ALA A 117 0.48 18.97 -2.08
C ALA A 117 -0.87 19.70 -1.99
N ARG A 118 -1.96 18.98 -1.67
CA ARG A 118 -3.35 19.51 -1.64
C ARG A 118 -4.07 19.31 -0.30
N SER A 119 -3.39 18.75 0.70
CA SER A 119 -3.90 18.58 2.07
C SER A 119 -3.58 19.78 2.95
#